data_AF-A0A942Y809-F1
#
_entry.id   AF-A0A942Y809-F1
#
_cell.length_a   1.000
_cell.length_b   1.000
_cell.length_c   1.000
_cell.angle_alpha   90.00
_cell.angle_beta   90.00
_cell.angle_gamma   90.00
#
_symmetry.space_group_name_H-M   'P 1'
#
loop_
_entity.id
_entity.type
_entity.pdbx_description
1 polymer ?
#
loop_
_entity_poly.entity_id
_entity_poly.type
_entity_poly.pdbx_seq_one_letter_code
_entity_poly.pdbx_strand_id
1 'polypeptide(L)'
;MKTFRGHWWLPDDPDSQPGTLTISNRGDVTLELIGGFDLSVRTPLPGGGYAVSANERPMPLIYGLAGNQRITVQDALTLHSDARFGLSDRPNYHRISGTRAFVGVHLPEEEHQQLWQGCWAHLENFAYWSGADGVRRSAELRSKSADLVEVPDKTVEVDGWTYTSVTRVGGFDFDVRRGDISVSGLMSARLRIDAPGPCTIAELDTRVKAWMDLLTLASGSACGVIGMSVIPVSDEGLRGGRRRREDYPVHVRHLHEAQPDADVVREWRFTCDELAFEQAAAAWMPLQAKALEGTSAYFGSYYSPGGYTESRTLLHAVAAEATHRALGELKQERDIDPDTFADRKRRARAAMQTLDEREWLDRKLRNDPRPITFRDRLHDIVSSIAPEAVSLILTDVDEWATDLAQTRNGLAHRADGSGQRLHELAQATDAVLTAYLLARLGLNAAVQAKAAGALRQPY
;
A
#
# COMPACT_ATOMS: atom_id res chain seq x y z
N MET A 1 6.27 -0.91 -21.57
CA MET A 1 7.64 -0.43 -21.30
C MET A 1 7.78 0.93 -21.95
N LYS A 2 8.42 1.91 -21.29
CA LYS A 2 8.68 3.24 -21.87
C LYS A 2 10.18 3.46 -22.00
N THR A 3 10.58 4.14 -23.06
CA THR A 3 11.99 4.43 -23.35
C THR A 3 12.16 5.88 -23.78
N PHE A 4 13.08 6.59 -23.16
CA PHE A 4 13.40 7.98 -23.43
C PHE A 4 14.88 8.11 -23.81
N ARG A 5 15.14 8.54 -25.04
CA ARG A 5 16.51 8.78 -25.54
C ARG A 5 16.79 10.26 -25.51
N GLY A 6 17.87 10.68 -24.85
CA GLY A 6 18.11 12.09 -24.56
C GLY A 6 19.49 12.35 -23.99
N HIS A 7 19.66 13.58 -23.48
CA HIS A 7 20.84 14.00 -22.75
C HIS A 7 20.51 14.14 -21.27
N TRP A 8 21.47 13.79 -20.41
CA TRP A 8 21.28 13.66 -18.97
C TRP A 8 22.42 14.32 -18.21
N TRP A 9 22.12 15.07 -17.16
CA TRP A 9 23.13 15.81 -16.39
C TRP A 9 22.74 15.87 -14.91
N LEU A 10 23.72 16.15 -14.06
CA LEU A 10 23.48 16.43 -12.65
C LEU A 10 23.14 17.92 -12.49
N PRO A 11 22.27 18.31 -11.55
CA PRO A 11 21.93 19.72 -11.35
C PRO A 11 23.15 20.62 -11.10
N ASP A 12 24.15 20.10 -10.38
CA ASP A 12 25.40 20.79 -10.02
C ASP A 12 26.53 20.64 -11.06
N ASP A 13 26.37 19.76 -12.06
CA ASP A 13 27.29 19.58 -13.19
C ASP A 13 26.47 19.51 -14.50
N PRO A 14 26.29 20.63 -15.21
CA PRO A 14 25.45 20.69 -16.42
C PRO A 14 26.07 20.01 -17.65
N ASP A 15 27.21 19.33 -17.50
CA ASP A 15 27.83 18.60 -18.60
C ASP A 15 27.04 17.33 -18.95
N SER A 16 26.23 17.45 -19.99
CA SER A 16 25.23 16.43 -20.31
C SER A 16 25.81 15.23 -21.05
N GLN A 17 25.44 14.03 -20.60
CA GLN A 17 25.79 12.76 -21.20
C GLN A 17 24.63 12.22 -22.05
N PRO A 18 24.88 11.77 -23.29
CA PRO A 18 23.85 11.09 -24.08
C PRO A 18 23.51 9.73 -23.44
N GLY A 19 22.23 9.37 -23.44
CA GLY A 19 21.79 8.12 -22.82
C GLY A 19 20.34 7.76 -23.04
N THR A 20 19.96 6.59 -22.54
CA THR A 20 18.61 6.04 -22.64
C THR A 20 18.07 5.72 -21.24
N LEU A 21 16.95 6.34 -20.89
CA LEU A 21 16.15 5.97 -19.72
C LEU A 21 15.10 4.94 -20.15
N THR A 22 15.07 3.81 -19.44
CA THR A 22 14.07 2.76 -19.60
C THR A 22 13.25 2.66 -18.33
N ILE A 23 11.92 2.64 -18.49
CA ILE A 23 10.96 2.42 -17.42
C ILE A 23 10.21 1.12 -17.73
N SER A 24 10.41 0.11 -16.88
CA SER A 24 9.77 -1.20 -17.02
C SER A 24 8.25 -1.12 -16.78
N ASN A 25 7.50 -2.17 -17.13
CA ASN A 25 6.07 -2.24 -16.78
C ASN A 25 5.84 -2.27 -15.26
N ARG A 26 6.82 -2.76 -14.50
CA ARG A 26 6.84 -2.75 -13.03
C ARG A 26 7.20 -1.39 -12.43
N GLY A 27 7.64 -0.46 -13.27
CA GLY A 27 8.09 0.87 -12.86
C GLY A 27 9.56 0.96 -12.47
N ASP A 28 10.39 -0.06 -12.75
CA ASP A 28 11.83 0.03 -12.55
C ASP A 28 12.42 1.11 -13.46
N VAL A 29 13.17 2.05 -12.88
CA VAL A 29 13.75 3.20 -13.57
C VAL A 29 15.25 2.94 -13.77
N THR A 30 15.68 2.70 -15.01
CA THR A 30 17.08 2.43 -15.34
C THR A 30 17.58 3.41 -16.39
N LEU A 31 18.69 4.10 -16.11
CA LEU A 31 19.36 5.03 -17.01
C LEU A 31 20.69 4.44 -17.46
N GLU A 32 20.90 4.34 -18.77
CA GLU A 32 22.15 3.91 -19.39
C GLU A 32 22.76 5.07 -20.16
N LEU A 33 23.97 5.47 -19.77
CA LEU A 33 24.72 6.59 -20.35
C LEU A 33 25.87 6.11 -21.22
N ILE A 34 26.05 6.78 -22.36
CA ILE A 34 27.29 6.72 -23.14
C ILE A 34 28.17 7.83 -22.58
N GLY A 35 29.24 7.45 -21.88
CA GLY A 35 29.93 8.31 -20.90
C GLY A 35 29.46 8.02 -19.48
N GLY A 36 29.51 9.02 -18.61
CA GLY A 36 29.05 8.91 -17.23
C GLY A 36 29.43 10.11 -16.37
N PHE A 37 28.92 10.12 -15.15
CA PHE A 37 29.19 11.20 -14.20
C PHE A 37 30.49 10.94 -13.43
N ASP A 38 31.25 12.01 -13.15
CA ASP A 38 32.31 11.93 -12.14
C ASP A 38 31.65 12.00 -10.76
N LEU A 39 31.64 10.85 -10.07
CA LEU A 39 31.12 10.72 -8.72
C LEU A 39 32.25 10.57 -7.69
N SER A 40 33.50 10.81 -8.07
CA SER A 40 34.65 10.62 -7.19
C SER A 40 34.64 11.64 -6.03
N VAL A 41 34.71 11.14 -4.79
CA VAL A 41 34.85 11.99 -3.61
C VAL A 41 36.33 12.18 -3.30
N ARG A 42 36.85 13.39 -3.53
CA ARG A 42 38.28 13.74 -3.39
C ARG A 42 38.54 14.52 -2.10
N THR A 43 39.45 14.01 -1.26
CA THR A 43 39.89 14.68 -0.04
C THR A 43 41.34 15.17 -0.21
N PRO A 44 41.65 16.46 0.00
CA PRO A 44 43.01 16.96 -0.16
C PRO A 44 43.96 16.38 0.90
N LEU A 45 45.19 16.03 0.49
CA LEU A 45 46.22 15.50 1.39
C LEU A 45 47.25 16.58 1.79
N PRO A 46 47.79 16.55 3.04
CA PRO A 46 48.90 17.42 3.42
C PRO A 46 50.14 17.11 2.58
N GLY A 47 50.63 18.09 1.81
CA GLY A 47 51.77 17.93 0.90
C GLY A 47 51.42 17.93 -0.60
N GLY A 48 50.14 18.08 -0.94
CA GLY A 48 49.66 18.12 -2.33
C GLY A 48 49.05 16.80 -2.79
N GLY A 49 48.11 16.87 -3.73
CA GLY A 49 47.33 15.72 -4.21
C GLY A 49 46.02 15.49 -3.45
N TYR A 50 45.29 14.45 -3.87
CA TYR A 50 43.98 14.07 -3.31
C TYR A 50 43.95 12.57 -3.02
N ALA A 51 43.33 12.19 -1.91
CA ALA A 51 42.84 10.84 -1.69
C ALA A 51 41.45 10.70 -2.32
N VAL A 52 41.23 9.64 -3.10
CA VAL A 52 39.92 9.30 -3.66
C VAL A 52 39.24 8.30 -2.73
N SER A 53 38.05 8.63 -2.26
CA SER A 53 37.23 7.74 -1.44
C SER A 53 36.68 6.57 -2.26
N ALA A 54 36.42 5.45 -1.59
CA ALA A 54 35.61 4.38 -2.15
C ALA A 54 34.12 4.75 -2.23
N ASN A 55 33.69 5.79 -1.52
CA ASN A 55 32.32 6.30 -1.58
C ASN A 55 32.13 7.15 -2.84
N GLU A 56 31.01 6.95 -3.53
CA GLU A 56 30.54 7.81 -4.60
C GLU A 56 29.71 8.97 -4.05
N ARG A 57 29.76 10.13 -4.72
CA ARG A 57 28.85 11.25 -4.46
C ARG A 57 27.41 10.79 -4.73
N PRO A 58 26.43 11.10 -3.85
CA PRO A 58 25.03 10.75 -4.10
C PRO A 58 24.49 11.47 -5.33
N MET A 59 23.53 10.83 -6.01
CA MET A 59 22.81 11.41 -7.15
C MET A 59 21.33 11.59 -6.76
N PRO A 60 20.98 12.58 -5.90
CA PRO A 60 19.60 12.76 -5.45
C PRO A 60 18.67 13.08 -6.63
N LEU A 61 19.16 13.82 -7.63
CA LEU A 61 18.46 14.14 -8.86
C LEU A 61 19.37 14.00 -10.06
N ILE A 62 18.85 13.45 -11.15
CA ILE A 62 19.43 13.54 -12.50
C ILE A 62 18.39 14.20 -13.40
N TYR A 63 18.80 15.24 -14.11
CA TYR A 63 17.96 15.89 -15.11
C TYR A 63 18.17 15.26 -16.48
N GLY A 64 17.10 15.18 -17.23
CA GLY A 64 17.08 14.65 -18.59
C GLY A 64 16.28 15.53 -19.53
N LEU A 65 16.72 15.58 -20.79
CA LEU A 65 15.95 16.14 -21.89
C LEU A 65 15.88 15.09 -23.02
N ALA A 66 14.69 14.52 -23.20
CA ALA A 66 14.42 13.53 -24.25
C ALA A 66 13.31 14.05 -25.17
N GLY A 67 13.69 14.42 -26.40
CA GLY A 67 12.81 15.21 -27.27
C GLY A 67 12.45 16.54 -26.59
N ASN A 68 11.15 16.83 -26.46
CA ASN A 68 10.64 18.03 -25.75
C ASN A 68 10.18 17.73 -24.31
N GLN A 69 10.56 16.58 -23.74
CA GLN A 69 10.18 16.19 -22.39
C GLN A 69 11.35 16.44 -21.43
N ARG A 70 11.11 17.30 -20.42
CA ARG A 70 11.97 17.42 -19.24
C ARG A 70 11.71 16.23 -18.33
N ILE A 71 12.74 15.59 -17.83
CA ILE A 71 12.62 14.39 -17.01
C ILE A 71 13.53 14.55 -15.79
N THR A 72 13.04 14.19 -14.61
CA THR A 72 13.86 14.04 -13.41
C THR A 72 13.88 12.59 -12.98
N VAL A 73 15.06 12.01 -12.79
CA VAL A 73 15.26 10.75 -12.08
C VAL A 73 15.66 11.08 -10.65
N GLN A 74 15.00 10.48 -9.67
CA GLN A 74 15.17 10.73 -8.24
C GLN A 74 15.87 9.56 -7.55
N ASP A 75 16.67 9.87 -6.53
CA ASP A 75 17.46 8.96 -5.66
C ASP A 75 18.19 7.89 -6.45
N ALA A 76 19.09 8.35 -7.32
CA ALA A 76 19.79 7.49 -8.25
C ALA A 76 21.03 6.83 -7.63
N LEU A 77 21.26 5.57 -8.00
CA LEU A 77 22.37 4.74 -7.55
C LEU A 77 23.07 4.08 -8.74
N THR A 78 24.41 4.04 -8.70
CA THR A 78 25.20 3.31 -9.70
C THR A 78 24.92 1.81 -9.59
N LEU A 79 24.44 1.20 -10.68
CA LEU A 79 24.37 -0.26 -10.81
C LEU A 79 25.67 -0.83 -11.38
N HIS A 80 26.27 -0.11 -12.33
CA HIS A 80 27.49 -0.54 -13.00
C HIS A 80 28.18 0.65 -13.67
N SER A 81 29.51 0.67 -13.66
CA SER A 81 30.35 1.72 -14.26
C SER A 81 31.64 1.10 -14.80
N ASP A 82 32.00 1.45 -16.04
CA ASP A 82 33.23 0.98 -16.70
C ASP A 82 34.43 1.92 -16.47
N ALA A 83 34.48 2.59 -15.32
CA ALA A 83 35.60 3.46 -14.98
C ALA A 83 36.90 2.65 -14.79
N ARG A 84 37.95 2.99 -15.54
CA ARG A 84 39.29 2.44 -15.34
C ARG A 84 40.03 3.25 -14.30
N PHE A 85 40.29 2.65 -13.13
CA PHE A 85 41.09 3.25 -12.06
C PHE A 85 42.38 3.90 -12.63
N GLY A 86 42.53 5.21 -12.44
CA GLY A 86 43.77 5.95 -12.66
C GLY A 86 44.02 6.55 -14.06
N LEU A 87 43.09 6.46 -15.02
CA LEU A 87 43.28 6.99 -16.39
C LEU A 87 42.22 7.99 -16.86
N SER A 88 41.03 8.01 -16.25
CA SER A 88 39.92 8.88 -16.62
C SER A 88 39.07 9.18 -15.39
N ASP A 89 38.74 10.46 -15.18
CA ASP A 89 37.86 10.93 -14.11
C ASP A 89 36.38 10.56 -14.37
N ARG A 90 36.03 10.21 -15.62
CA ARG A 90 34.66 9.84 -16.00
C ARG A 90 34.58 8.44 -16.63
N PRO A 91 33.48 7.69 -16.38
CA PRO A 91 33.25 6.41 -17.03
C PRO A 91 32.99 6.56 -18.53
N ASN A 92 33.33 5.55 -19.33
CA ASN A 92 32.89 5.46 -20.73
C ASN A 92 31.46 4.92 -20.87
N TYR A 93 30.98 4.24 -19.83
CA TYR A 93 29.65 3.69 -19.73
C TYR A 93 29.21 3.69 -18.27
N HIS A 94 27.96 4.09 -18.03
CA HIS A 94 27.41 4.20 -16.68
C HIS A 94 25.95 3.75 -16.70
N ARG A 95 25.64 2.73 -15.90
CA ARG A 95 24.29 2.23 -15.70
C ARG A 95 23.83 2.57 -14.29
N ILE A 96 22.71 3.25 -14.21
CA ILE A 96 22.18 3.88 -13.00
C ILE A 96 20.74 3.40 -12.78
N SER A 97 20.36 3.12 -11.54
CA SER A 97 18.98 2.88 -11.12
C SER A 97 18.45 4.11 -10.41
N GLY A 98 17.23 4.54 -10.72
CA GLY A 98 16.50 5.52 -9.91
C GLY A 98 15.42 4.84 -9.08
N THR A 99 14.99 5.48 -7.99
CA THR A 99 13.79 5.06 -7.25
C THR A 99 12.52 5.49 -7.99
N ARG A 100 12.59 6.66 -8.65
CA ARG A 100 11.45 7.29 -9.33
C ARG A 100 11.89 8.13 -10.53
N ALA A 101 11.00 8.28 -11.51
CA ALA A 101 11.12 9.25 -12.58
C ALA A 101 9.87 10.13 -12.70
N PHE A 102 10.07 11.44 -12.85
CA PHE A 102 9.03 12.43 -13.15
C PHE A 102 9.17 12.85 -14.61
N VAL A 103 8.08 12.83 -15.37
CA VAL A 103 8.07 13.22 -16.78
C VAL A 103 7.32 14.53 -16.96
N GLY A 104 7.91 15.46 -17.70
CA GLY A 104 7.41 16.80 -17.95
C GLY A 104 7.99 17.90 -17.05
N VAL A 105 8.83 17.56 -16.06
CA VAL A 105 9.34 18.50 -15.05
C VAL A 105 10.79 18.22 -14.69
N HIS A 106 11.54 19.28 -14.38
CA HIS A 106 12.80 19.21 -13.64
C HIS A 106 12.54 19.66 -12.20
N LEU A 107 12.68 18.76 -11.23
CA LEU A 107 12.45 19.08 -9.83
C LEU A 107 13.60 19.91 -9.26
N PRO A 108 13.35 20.93 -8.43
CA PRO A 108 14.40 21.66 -7.74
C PRO A 108 15.18 20.77 -6.76
N GLU A 109 16.43 21.13 -6.46
CA GLU A 109 17.39 20.35 -5.65
C GLU A 109 17.07 20.25 -4.17
N GLU A 110 16.25 21.14 -3.63
CA GLU A 110 15.99 21.18 -2.19
C GLU A 110 15.22 19.94 -1.72
N GLU A 111 15.91 19.09 -0.95
CA GLU A 111 15.31 17.98 -0.22
C GLU A 111 14.25 18.53 0.77
N HIS A 112 13.09 17.89 0.82
CA HIS A 112 11.90 18.28 1.62
C HIS A 112 10.93 19.31 1.03
N GLN A 113 11.07 19.72 -0.22
CA GLN A 113 10.09 20.66 -0.77
C GLN A 113 8.70 20.02 -0.89
N GLN A 114 7.74 20.70 -0.28
CA GLN A 114 6.32 20.47 -0.42
C GLN A 114 5.87 20.97 -1.81
N LEU A 115 6.27 20.25 -2.85
CA LEU A 115 6.11 20.64 -4.26
C LEU A 115 4.71 20.37 -4.81
N TRP A 116 3.92 19.57 -4.11
CA TRP A 116 2.69 19.00 -4.64
C TRP A 116 1.47 19.52 -3.87
N GLN A 117 0.35 19.67 -4.57
CA GLN A 117 -0.95 19.96 -3.96
C GLN A 117 -1.90 18.77 -4.07
N GLY A 118 -1.47 17.68 -4.72
CA GLY A 118 -2.29 16.49 -4.92
C GLY A 118 -1.75 15.56 -6.00
N CYS A 119 -2.52 14.51 -6.31
CA CYS A 119 -2.22 13.59 -7.39
C CYS A 119 -3.51 13.03 -8.05
N TRP A 120 -3.32 12.46 -9.23
CA TRP A 120 -4.24 11.51 -9.83
C TRP A 120 -3.67 10.11 -9.70
N ALA A 121 -4.49 9.17 -9.23
CA ALA A 121 -4.18 7.75 -9.20
C ALA A 121 -5.18 6.98 -10.07
N HIS A 122 -4.65 6.09 -10.90
CA HIS A 122 -5.42 5.09 -11.62
C HIS A 122 -5.09 3.73 -11.00
N LEU A 123 -6.08 3.12 -10.36
CA LEU A 123 -5.92 1.92 -9.54
C LEU A 123 -6.70 0.76 -10.16
N GLU A 124 -6.18 -0.45 -10.02
CA GLU A 124 -6.90 -1.65 -10.43
C GLU A 124 -8.24 -1.79 -9.71
N ASN A 125 -9.22 -2.33 -10.44
CA ASN A 125 -10.57 -2.57 -9.96
C ASN A 125 -11.36 -1.34 -9.43
N PHE A 126 -10.76 -0.14 -9.40
CA PHE A 126 -11.38 1.06 -8.84
C PHE A 126 -12.65 1.48 -9.58
N ALA A 127 -12.65 1.42 -10.92
CA ALA A 127 -13.82 1.77 -11.72
C ALA A 127 -15.04 0.89 -11.40
N TYR A 128 -14.84 -0.42 -11.30
CA TYR A 128 -15.92 -1.33 -10.93
C TYR A 128 -16.35 -1.12 -9.48
N TRP A 129 -15.39 -1.14 -8.54
CA TRP A 129 -15.66 -1.01 -7.11
C TRP A 129 -16.41 0.27 -6.74
N SER A 130 -16.04 1.39 -7.37
CA SER A 130 -16.65 2.70 -7.11
C SER A 130 -18.06 2.86 -7.67
N GLY A 131 -18.60 1.85 -8.36
CA GLY A 131 -19.87 1.96 -9.07
C GLY A 131 -19.77 3.01 -10.17
N ALA A 132 -18.69 2.97 -10.96
CA ALA A 132 -18.63 3.69 -12.22
C ALA A 132 -19.36 2.88 -13.30
N ASP A 133 -20.58 2.43 -13.04
CA ASP A 133 -21.43 1.63 -13.92
C ASP A 133 -22.30 2.53 -14.82
N GLY A 134 -21.69 3.58 -15.38
CA GLY A 134 -22.32 4.49 -16.33
C GLY A 134 -22.72 3.84 -17.66
N VAL A 135 -22.42 2.56 -17.89
CA VAL A 135 -22.86 1.81 -19.07
C VAL A 135 -23.97 0.85 -18.66
N ARG A 136 -25.22 1.24 -18.89
CA ARG A 136 -26.38 0.35 -18.70
C ARG A 136 -26.59 -0.48 -19.96
N ARG A 137 -26.45 -1.80 -19.83
CA ARG A 137 -26.71 -2.73 -20.94
C ARG A 137 -28.15 -3.24 -20.82
N SER A 138 -28.93 -3.07 -21.88
CA SER A 138 -30.24 -3.72 -22.01
C SER A 138 -30.26 -4.61 -23.24
N ALA A 139 -30.75 -5.83 -23.05
CA ALA A 139 -30.96 -6.78 -24.14
C ALA A 139 -32.44 -7.15 -24.17
N GLU A 140 -33.14 -6.70 -25.22
CA GLU A 140 -34.45 -7.21 -25.59
C GLU A 140 -34.29 -8.31 -26.65
N LEU A 141 -35.29 -9.17 -26.80
CA LEU A 141 -35.25 -10.35 -27.70
C LEU A 141 -34.88 -10.01 -29.17
N ARG A 142 -34.98 -8.74 -29.59
CA ARG A 142 -34.73 -8.26 -30.96
C ARG A 142 -33.83 -7.03 -31.06
N SER A 143 -33.41 -6.45 -29.94
CA SER A 143 -32.58 -5.25 -29.91
C SER A 143 -31.63 -5.33 -28.72
N LYS A 144 -30.35 -5.06 -28.96
CA LYS A 144 -29.39 -4.81 -27.89
C LYS A 144 -29.13 -3.32 -27.90
N SER A 145 -29.35 -2.66 -26.77
CA SER A 145 -28.99 -1.26 -26.56
C SER A 145 -28.03 -1.14 -25.39
N ALA A 146 -27.16 -0.14 -25.48
CA ALA A 146 -26.31 0.26 -24.38
C ALA A 146 -26.52 1.76 -24.18
N ASP A 147 -26.96 2.14 -22.99
CA ASP A 147 -27.13 3.52 -22.61
C ASP A 147 -25.92 3.97 -21.80
N LEU A 148 -25.46 5.18 -22.12
CA LEU A 148 -24.41 5.82 -21.39
C LEU A 148 -24.98 6.91 -20.49
N VAL A 149 -24.81 6.71 -19.19
CA VAL A 149 -25.25 7.62 -18.14
C VAL A 149 -24.02 8.29 -17.56
N GLU A 150 -24.08 9.61 -17.46
CA GLU A 150 -23.09 10.38 -16.73
C GLU A 150 -23.11 9.96 -15.26
N VAL A 151 -21.96 9.52 -14.75
CA VAL A 151 -21.79 9.19 -13.33
C VAL A 151 -21.20 10.42 -12.66
N PRO A 152 -21.90 11.05 -11.70
CA PRO A 152 -21.39 12.23 -11.03
C PRO A 152 -20.14 11.88 -10.21
N ASP A 153 -19.24 12.85 -10.09
CA ASP A 153 -18.07 12.76 -9.21
C ASP A 153 -18.54 12.55 -7.76
N LYS A 154 -17.84 11.66 -7.04
CA LYS A 154 -18.08 11.36 -5.63
C LYS A 154 -16.92 11.90 -4.81
N THR A 155 -17.19 12.74 -3.82
CA THR A 155 -16.15 13.48 -3.08
C THR A 155 -16.33 13.35 -1.58
N VAL A 156 -15.22 13.19 -0.86
CA VAL A 156 -15.17 13.12 0.60
C VAL A 156 -13.92 13.77 1.13
N GLU A 157 -14.04 14.47 2.26
CA GLU A 157 -12.92 15.03 3.00
C GLU A 157 -12.66 14.20 4.26
N VAL A 158 -11.41 13.80 4.48
CA VAL A 158 -10.98 13.03 5.67
C VAL A 158 -9.63 13.56 6.13
N ASP A 159 -9.55 14.00 7.38
CA ASP A 159 -8.34 14.58 7.99
C ASP A 159 -7.71 15.72 7.14
N GLY A 160 -8.55 16.55 6.53
CA GLY A 160 -8.14 17.66 5.64
C GLY A 160 -7.74 17.24 4.22
N TRP A 161 -7.65 15.94 3.92
CA TRP A 161 -7.42 15.45 2.57
C TRP A 161 -8.74 15.27 1.83
N THR A 162 -8.81 15.73 0.59
CA THR A 162 -9.99 15.54 -0.25
C THR A 162 -9.76 14.41 -1.25
N TYR A 163 -10.67 13.46 -1.28
CA TYR A 163 -10.65 12.33 -2.21
C TYR A 163 -11.85 12.44 -3.14
N THR A 164 -11.61 12.44 -4.44
CA THR A 164 -12.69 12.48 -5.44
C THR A 164 -12.56 11.31 -6.43
N SER A 165 -13.59 10.48 -6.50
CA SER A 165 -13.76 9.55 -7.62
C SER A 165 -14.27 10.32 -8.83
N VAL A 166 -13.49 10.34 -9.90
CA VAL A 166 -13.85 11.00 -11.15
C VAL A 166 -14.02 9.94 -12.22
N THR A 167 -15.26 9.77 -12.67
CA THR A 167 -15.58 8.86 -13.77
C THR A 167 -15.51 9.62 -15.07
N ARG A 168 -14.68 9.12 -15.99
CA ARG A 168 -14.61 9.61 -17.36
C ARG A 168 -15.17 8.56 -18.28
N VAL A 169 -16.20 8.96 -19.01
CA VAL A 169 -16.62 8.19 -20.16
C VAL A 169 -15.90 8.71 -21.40
N GLY A 170 -15.14 7.83 -22.03
CA GLY A 170 -14.58 8.04 -23.35
C GLY A 170 -15.68 8.07 -24.41
N GLY A 171 -15.37 8.71 -25.55
CA GLY A 171 -16.24 8.63 -26.72
C GLY A 171 -16.38 7.20 -27.23
N PHE A 172 -17.31 7.01 -28.17
CA PHE A 172 -17.45 5.76 -28.89
C PHE A 172 -16.57 5.75 -30.13
N ASP A 173 -15.93 4.62 -30.38
CA ASP A 173 -15.33 4.31 -31.68
C ASP A 173 -16.31 3.45 -32.49
N PHE A 174 -16.50 3.83 -33.75
CA PHE A 174 -17.43 3.18 -34.67
C PHE A 174 -16.64 2.64 -35.86
N ASP A 175 -16.56 1.31 -35.99
CA ASP A 175 -16.04 0.66 -37.19
C ASP A 175 -17.23 0.16 -38.03
N VAL A 176 -17.54 0.90 -39.09
CA VAL A 176 -18.65 0.65 -40.00
C VAL A 176 -18.11 0.07 -41.30
N ARG A 177 -18.47 -1.18 -41.57
CA ARG A 177 -18.09 -1.92 -42.78
C ARG A 177 -19.35 -2.34 -43.53
N ARG A 178 -19.19 -2.84 -44.77
CA ARG A 178 -20.32 -3.22 -45.61
C ARG A 178 -21.13 -4.41 -45.08
N GLY A 179 -20.49 -5.32 -44.32
CA GLY A 179 -21.14 -6.51 -43.76
C GLY A 179 -21.50 -6.38 -42.28
N ASP A 180 -20.88 -5.44 -41.58
CA ASP A 180 -20.84 -5.38 -40.12
C ASP A 180 -20.63 -3.95 -39.62
N ILE A 181 -21.20 -3.66 -38.45
CA ILE A 181 -20.97 -2.44 -37.69
C ILE A 181 -20.55 -2.85 -36.29
N SER A 182 -19.42 -2.35 -35.82
CA SER A 182 -18.98 -2.53 -34.43
C SER A 182 -18.86 -1.19 -33.73
N VAL A 183 -19.23 -1.17 -32.46
CA VAL A 183 -19.16 0.00 -31.58
C VAL A 183 -18.38 -0.40 -30.34
N SER A 184 -17.35 0.37 -30.00
CA SER A 184 -16.61 0.21 -28.76
C SER A 184 -16.62 1.51 -27.96
N GLY A 185 -16.67 1.41 -26.63
CA GLY A 185 -16.64 2.55 -25.73
C GLY A 185 -15.77 2.23 -24.53
N LEU A 186 -15.03 3.23 -24.05
CA LEU A 186 -14.18 3.10 -22.86
C LEU A 186 -14.75 3.93 -21.74
N MET A 187 -14.92 3.34 -20.56
CA MET A 187 -15.21 4.08 -19.33
C MET A 187 -14.11 3.78 -18.32
N SER A 188 -13.64 4.81 -17.64
CA SER A 188 -12.58 4.70 -16.64
C SER A 188 -12.91 5.57 -15.45
N ALA A 189 -12.53 5.13 -14.25
CA ALA A 189 -12.56 5.98 -13.07
C ALA A 189 -11.13 6.22 -12.59
N ARG A 190 -10.86 7.44 -12.13
CA ARG A 190 -9.60 7.79 -11.50
C ARG A 190 -9.87 8.46 -10.17
N LEU A 191 -8.99 8.22 -9.23
CA LEU A 191 -9.00 8.87 -7.95
C LEU A 191 -8.18 10.15 -8.03
N ARG A 192 -8.79 11.28 -7.67
CA ARG A 192 -8.09 12.53 -7.37
C ARG A 192 -7.88 12.62 -5.86
N ILE A 193 -6.65 12.88 -5.45
CA ILE A 193 -6.28 13.12 -4.06
C ILE A 193 -5.75 14.55 -3.99
N ASP A 194 -6.43 15.42 -3.26
CA ASP A 194 -5.99 16.79 -3.00
C ASP A 194 -5.51 16.91 -1.55
N ALA A 195 -4.34 17.50 -1.38
CA ALA A 195 -3.74 17.75 -0.08
C ALA A 195 -4.34 19.01 0.58
N PRO A 196 -4.44 19.07 1.92
CA PRO A 196 -4.89 20.28 2.64
C PRO A 196 -3.98 21.50 2.42
N GLY A 197 -2.74 21.26 2.00
CA GLY A 197 -1.75 22.27 1.65
C GLY A 197 -0.60 21.62 0.88
N PRO A 198 0.47 22.38 0.60
CA PRO A 198 1.67 21.85 -0.02
C PRO A 198 2.16 20.58 0.71
N CYS A 199 2.45 19.52 -0.05
CA CYS A 199 2.85 18.22 0.47
C CYS A 199 4.02 17.61 -0.30
N THR A 200 4.64 16.63 0.32
CA THR A 200 5.70 15.82 -0.26
C THR A 200 5.12 14.66 -1.08
N ILE A 201 5.97 14.05 -1.91
CA ILE A 201 5.58 12.87 -2.69
C ILE A 201 5.34 11.64 -1.79
N ALA A 202 6.07 11.51 -0.68
CA ALA A 202 5.92 10.41 0.27
C ALA A 202 4.56 10.44 0.99
N GLU A 203 4.04 11.64 1.27
CA GLU A 203 2.69 11.79 1.81
C GLU A 203 1.64 11.32 0.79
N LEU A 204 1.80 11.65 -0.49
CA LEU A 204 0.91 11.17 -1.56
C LEU A 204 0.99 9.65 -1.74
N ASP A 205 2.20 9.07 -1.73
CA ASP A 205 2.39 7.61 -1.80
C ASP A 205 1.65 6.90 -0.66
N THR A 206 1.71 7.46 0.55
CA THR A 206 0.99 6.93 1.72
C THR A 206 -0.52 6.90 1.47
N ARG A 207 -1.09 7.96 0.88
CA ARG A 207 -2.52 8.02 0.55
C ARG A 207 -2.90 7.05 -0.57
N VAL A 208 -2.10 6.96 -1.63
CA VAL A 208 -2.33 6.01 -2.72
C VAL A 208 -2.27 4.58 -2.20
N LYS A 209 -1.31 4.25 -1.34
CA LYS A 209 -1.21 2.92 -0.71
C LYS A 209 -2.45 2.60 0.13
N ALA A 210 -2.97 3.55 0.91
CA ALA A 210 -4.20 3.33 1.68
C ALA A 210 -5.37 2.94 0.77
N TRP A 211 -5.50 3.55 -0.41
CA TRP A 211 -6.51 3.15 -1.40
C TRP A 211 -6.24 1.79 -2.04
N MET A 212 -4.99 1.45 -2.34
CA MET A 212 -4.62 0.10 -2.79
C MET A 212 -5.04 -0.97 -1.77
N ASP A 213 -4.77 -0.71 -0.49
CA ASP A 213 -5.12 -1.61 0.61
C ASP A 213 -6.64 -1.77 0.73
N LEU A 214 -7.42 -0.70 0.59
CA LEU A 214 -8.89 -0.75 0.58
C LEU A 214 -9.43 -1.61 -0.57
N LEU A 215 -8.93 -1.39 -1.78
CA LEU A 215 -9.36 -2.13 -2.97
C LEU A 215 -8.92 -3.60 -2.89
N THR A 216 -7.77 -3.88 -2.27
CA THR A 216 -7.31 -5.24 -2.00
C THR A 216 -8.22 -5.93 -0.99
N LEU A 217 -8.62 -5.24 0.08
CA LEU A 217 -9.59 -5.75 1.05
C LEU A 217 -10.95 -6.03 0.40
N ALA A 218 -11.41 -5.13 -0.46
CA ALA A 218 -12.72 -5.21 -1.12
C ALA A 218 -12.80 -6.31 -2.18
N SER A 219 -11.75 -6.47 -2.98
CA SER A 219 -11.69 -7.49 -4.03
C SER A 219 -11.25 -8.86 -3.53
N GLY A 220 -10.51 -8.93 -2.42
CA GLY A 220 -9.85 -10.15 -1.96
C GLY A 220 -8.64 -10.55 -2.82
N SER A 221 -8.14 -9.64 -3.66
CA SER A 221 -6.98 -9.83 -4.52
C SER A 221 -6.10 -8.58 -4.50
N ALA A 222 -4.79 -8.74 -4.70
CA ALA A 222 -3.88 -7.60 -4.75
C ALA A 222 -4.33 -6.58 -5.80
N CYS A 223 -4.41 -5.30 -5.40
CA CYS A 223 -4.70 -4.18 -6.32
C CYS A 223 -3.48 -3.27 -6.45
N GLY A 224 -3.00 -3.11 -7.68
CA GLY A 224 -1.86 -2.27 -8.05
C GLY A 224 -2.24 -0.87 -8.56
N VAL A 225 -1.21 -0.05 -8.75
CA VAL A 225 -1.32 1.26 -9.40
C VAL A 225 -1.06 1.08 -10.89
N ILE A 226 -2.04 1.40 -11.73
CA ILE A 226 -1.93 1.41 -13.19
C ILE A 226 -1.14 2.64 -13.64
N GLY A 227 -1.34 3.77 -12.95
CA GLY A 227 -0.57 4.98 -13.20
C GLY A 227 -0.85 6.08 -12.19
N MET A 228 0.12 6.97 -12.02
CA MET A 228 0.03 8.13 -11.14
C MET A 228 0.57 9.37 -11.83
N SER A 229 -0.05 10.52 -11.58
CA SER A 229 0.50 11.83 -11.92
C SER A 229 0.34 12.78 -10.75
N VAL A 230 1.32 13.66 -10.56
CA VAL A 230 1.35 14.62 -9.44
C VAL A 230 0.95 15.99 -9.92
N ILE A 231 0.28 16.73 -9.05
CA ILE A 231 -0.20 18.08 -9.33
C ILE A 231 0.73 19.04 -8.59
N PRO A 232 1.51 19.88 -9.29
CA PRO A 232 2.39 20.85 -8.64
C PRO A 232 1.58 21.89 -7.86
N VAL A 233 2.16 22.43 -6.79
CA VAL A 233 1.66 23.67 -6.18
C VAL A 233 1.65 24.75 -7.27
N SER A 234 0.49 25.37 -7.46
CA SER A 234 0.37 26.41 -8.48
C SER A 234 1.14 27.65 -8.04
N ASP A 235 2.16 28.03 -8.80
CA ASP A 235 2.77 29.35 -8.68
C ASP A 235 1.79 30.36 -9.30
N GLU A 236 0.94 31.01 -8.49
CA GLU A 236 0.12 32.14 -8.95
C GLU A 236 1.06 33.32 -9.34
N GLY A 237 1.73 33.20 -10.49
CA GLY A 237 2.74 34.16 -10.92
C GLY A 237 3.25 34.01 -12.36
N LEU A 238 3.18 32.82 -12.98
CA LEU A 238 3.75 32.61 -14.31
C LEU A 238 2.69 32.60 -15.43
N ARG A 239 2.27 33.83 -15.75
CA ARG A 239 1.79 34.35 -17.06
C ARG A 239 0.48 33.80 -17.63
N GLY A 240 -0.43 34.75 -17.86
CA GLY A 240 -1.70 34.58 -18.55
C GLY A 240 -1.60 33.79 -19.85
N GLY A 241 -2.30 32.66 -19.88
CA GLY A 241 -2.48 31.76 -21.00
C GLY A 241 -3.29 30.57 -20.50
N ARG A 242 -4.19 30.02 -21.33
CA ARG A 242 -5.10 28.89 -21.02
C ARG A 242 -4.48 27.92 -19.99
N ARG A 243 -5.12 27.75 -18.82
CA ARG A 243 -4.76 26.77 -17.78
C ARG A 243 -4.59 25.39 -18.41
N ARG A 244 -3.35 25.02 -18.76
CA ARG A 244 -3.01 23.65 -19.10
C ARG A 244 -2.93 22.93 -17.75
N ARG A 245 -3.74 21.90 -17.55
CA ARG A 245 -3.56 20.96 -16.43
C ARG A 245 -2.19 20.30 -16.68
N GLU A 246 -1.15 20.78 -16.03
CA GLU A 246 0.17 20.15 -16.06
C GLU A 246 0.29 19.27 -14.82
N ASP A 247 -0.44 18.14 -14.82
CA ASP A 247 -0.07 17.04 -13.97
C ASP A 247 1.14 16.32 -14.59
N TYR A 248 2.12 15.96 -13.77
CA TYR A 248 3.35 15.32 -14.23
C TYR A 248 3.28 13.82 -13.97
N PRO A 249 3.34 12.96 -15.00
CA PRO A 249 3.41 11.52 -14.80
C PRO A 249 4.58 11.12 -13.92
N VAL A 250 4.30 10.24 -12.96
CA VAL A 250 5.28 9.66 -12.04
C VAL A 250 5.42 8.18 -12.32
N HIS A 251 6.66 7.73 -12.37
CA HIS A 251 7.03 6.34 -12.57
C HIS A 251 7.86 5.89 -11.39
N VAL A 252 7.38 4.89 -10.66
CA VAL A 252 8.02 4.32 -9.47
C VAL A 252 7.81 2.82 -9.50
N ARG A 253 8.75 2.06 -8.97
CA ARG A 253 8.56 0.63 -8.78
C ARG A 253 7.43 0.40 -7.78
N HIS A 254 6.37 -0.27 -8.21
CA HIS A 254 5.22 -0.56 -7.36
C HIS A 254 5.44 -1.82 -6.52
N LEU A 255 4.78 -1.88 -5.35
CA LEU A 255 4.77 -3.06 -4.47
C LEU A 255 4.18 -4.29 -5.17
N HIS A 256 3.18 -4.07 -6.02
CA HIS A 256 2.52 -5.06 -6.86
C HIS A 256 2.47 -4.56 -8.30
N GLU A 257 2.77 -5.43 -9.25
CA GLU A 257 2.65 -5.13 -10.69
C GLU A 257 1.19 -5.22 -11.10
N ALA A 258 0.59 -4.07 -11.42
CA ALA A 258 -0.78 -4.01 -11.91
C ALA A 258 -0.94 -4.77 -13.25
N GLN A 259 -2.08 -5.41 -13.41
CA GLN A 259 -2.54 -6.19 -14.57
C GLN A 259 -3.84 -5.57 -15.13
N PRO A 260 -3.77 -4.36 -15.73
CA PRO A 260 -4.97 -3.64 -16.19
C PRO A 260 -5.80 -4.37 -17.26
N ASP A 261 -5.19 -5.35 -17.95
CA ASP A 261 -5.83 -6.15 -19.01
C ASP A 261 -6.36 -7.50 -18.50
N ALA A 262 -6.24 -7.80 -17.20
CA ALA A 262 -6.79 -9.02 -16.60
C ALA A 262 -8.32 -8.97 -16.52
N ASP A 263 -8.94 -10.15 -16.42
CA ASP A 263 -10.38 -10.27 -16.21
C ASP A 263 -10.80 -9.59 -14.90
N VAL A 264 -11.98 -8.95 -14.92
CA VAL A 264 -12.55 -8.32 -13.72
C VAL A 264 -12.76 -9.35 -12.61
N VAL A 265 -12.50 -8.94 -11.37
CA VAL A 265 -12.87 -9.71 -10.18
C VAL A 265 -14.38 -9.96 -10.20
N ARG A 266 -14.76 -11.24 -10.18
CA ARG A 266 -16.18 -11.65 -10.24
C ARG A 266 -16.82 -11.73 -8.86
N GLU A 267 -16.04 -12.08 -7.85
CA GLU A 267 -16.50 -12.32 -6.48
C GLU A 267 -15.94 -11.24 -5.56
N TRP A 268 -16.68 -10.13 -5.48
CA TRP A 268 -16.34 -9.03 -4.58
C TRP A 268 -16.74 -9.36 -3.14
N ARG A 269 -15.85 -9.07 -2.17
CA ARG A 269 -16.22 -9.08 -0.75
C ARG A 269 -17.23 -7.96 -0.49
N PHE A 270 -16.94 -6.75 -0.98
CA PHE A 270 -17.88 -5.63 -1.02
C PHE A 270 -17.52 -4.61 -2.11
N THR A 271 -18.47 -3.78 -2.49
CA THR A 271 -18.33 -2.64 -3.41
C THR A 271 -19.01 -1.40 -2.83
N CYS A 272 -19.05 -0.31 -3.60
CA CYS A 272 -19.82 0.87 -3.22
C CYS A 272 -21.35 0.64 -3.13
N ASP A 273 -21.86 -0.50 -3.60
CA ASP A 273 -23.26 -0.88 -3.40
C ASP A 273 -23.55 -1.23 -1.94
N GLU A 274 -22.58 -1.85 -1.24
CA GLU A 274 -22.72 -2.23 0.16
C GLU A 274 -22.19 -1.17 1.14
N LEU A 275 -21.19 -0.38 0.74
CA LEU A 275 -20.63 0.72 1.53
C LEU A 275 -20.26 1.89 0.62
N ALA A 276 -21.05 2.97 0.65
CA ALA A 276 -20.89 4.10 -0.25
C ALA A 276 -19.45 4.66 -0.22
N PHE A 277 -18.99 5.22 -1.35
CA PHE A 277 -17.62 5.72 -1.53
C PHE A 277 -17.16 6.63 -0.37
N GLU A 278 -18.00 7.60 0.00
CA GLU A 278 -17.73 8.57 1.05
C GLU A 278 -17.61 7.88 2.42
N GLN A 279 -18.49 6.92 2.71
CA GLN A 279 -18.47 6.16 3.96
C GLN A 279 -17.26 5.25 4.03
N ALA A 280 -16.92 4.56 2.94
CA ALA A 280 -15.77 3.68 2.84
C ALA A 280 -14.46 4.46 3.09
N ALA A 281 -14.27 5.60 2.42
CA ALA A 281 -13.10 6.44 2.61
C ALA A 281 -13.03 7.01 4.04
N ALA A 282 -14.14 7.56 4.55
CA ALA A 282 -14.20 8.16 5.89
C ALA A 282 -13.91 7.14 7.00
N ALA A 283 -14.35 5.89 6.84
CA ALA A 283 -14.04 4.82 7.79
C ALA A 283 -12.61 4.27 7.62
N TRP A 284 -12.17 4.09 6.37
CA TRP A 284 -10.91 3.42 6.08
C TRP A 284 -9.66 4.26 6.36
N MET A 285 -9.62 5.52 5.90
CA MET A 285 -8.39 6.32 5.98
C MET A 285 -7.88 6.49 7.42
N PRO A 286 -8.73 6.82 8.42
CA PRO A 286 -8.28 6.93 9.81
C PRO A 286 -7.94 5.56 10.41
N LEU A 287 -8.68 4.51 10.05
CA LEU A 287 -8.42 3.14 10.51
C LEU A 287 -7.04 2.66 10.05
N GLN A 288 -6.76 2.80 8.75
CA GLN A 288 -5.50 2.39 8.15
C GLN A 288 -4.34 3.21 8.71
N ALA A 289 -4.50 4.53 8.88
CA ALA A 289 -3.48 5.37 9.47
C ALA A 289 -3.17 4.97 10.93
N LYS A 290 -4.20 4.65 11.73
CA LYS A 290 -4.05 4.20 13.11
C LYS A 290 -3.40 2.81 13.21
N ALA A 291 -3.70 1.92 12.28
CA ALA A 291 -3.26 0.52 12.27
C ALA A 291 -2.19 0.20 11.23
N LEU A 292 -1.44 1.21 10.77
CA LEU A 292 -0.58 1.13 9.58
C LEU A 292 0.37 -0.07 9.58
N GLU A 293 1.02 -0.37 10.71
CA GLU A 293 1.95 -1.49 10.84
C GLU A 293 1.23 -2.83 10.65
N GLY A 294 0.07 -3.00 11.29
CA GLY A 294 -0.73 -4.21 11.20
C GLY A 294 -1.36 -4.41 9.83
N THR A 295 -1.92 -3.36 9.24
CA THR A 295 -2.47 -3.41 7.88
C THR A 295 -1.37 -3.61 6.83
N SER A 296 -0.20 -2.98 6.98
CA SER A 296 0.92 -3.19 6.06
C SER A 296 1.44 -4.62 6.10
N ALA A 297 1.52 -5.23 7.28
CA ALA A 297 1.82 -6.65 7.41
C ALA A 297 0.76 -7.52 6.71
N TYR A 298 -0.53 -7.24 6.94
CA TYR A 298 -1.63 -7.97 6.33
C TYR A 298 -1.59 -7.90 4.79
N PHE A 299 -1.62 -6.71 4.20
CA PHE A 299 -1.65 -6.54 2.74
C PHE A 299 -0.32 -6.88 2.07
N GLY A 300 0.80 -6.85 2.82
CA GLY A 300 2.09 -7.34 2.34
C GLY A 300 2.03 -8.79 1.84
N SER A 301 1.18 -9.64 2.46
CA SER A 301 0.98 -11.03 2.02
C SER A 301 0.29 -11.13 0.64
N TYR A 302 -0.50 -10.12 0.27
CA TYR A 302 -1.19 -10.04 -1.02
C TYR A 302 -0.25 -9.50 -2.11
N TYR A 303 0.51 -8.44 -1.82
CA TYR A 303 1.38 -7.80 -2.81
C TYR A 303 2.63 -8.61 -3.16
N SER A 304 3.12 -9.42 -2.21
CA SER A 304 4.27 -10.30 -2.39
C SER A 304 3.92 -11.76 -2.03
N PRO A 305 3.11 -12.45 -2.86
CA PRO A 305 2.56 -13.76 -2.51
C PRO A 305 3.59 -14.92 -2.55
N GLY A 306 4.83 -14.67 -2.99
CA GLY A 306 5.86 -15.68 -3.26
C GLY A 306 6.54 -16.32 -2.04
N GLY A 307 5.86 -16.41 -0.89
CA GLY A 307 6.43 -16.93 0.35
C GLY A 307 5.97 -18.35 0.72
N TYR A 308 6.77 -19.02 1.56
CA TYR A 308 6.37 -20.25 2.26
C TYR A 308 5.14 -19.99 3.13
N THR A 309 4.25 -20.99 3.28
CA THR A 309 3.03 -20.89 4.09
C THR A 309 3.35 -20.43 5.52
N GLU A 310 4.44 -20.91 6.07
CA GLU A 310 5.05 -20.51 7.34
C GLU A 310 5.22 -19.00 7.47
N SER A 311 5.80 -18.37 6.44
CA SER A 311 6.05 -16.92 6.42
C SER A 311 4.72 -16.16 6.35
N ARG A 312 3.74 -16.67 5.59
CA ARG A 312 2.40 -16.08 5.52
C ARG A 312 1.67 -16.18 6.86
N THR A 313 1.68 -17.34 7.50
CA THR A 313 1.03 -17.53 8.81
C THR A 313 1.66 -16.63 9.87
N LEU A 314 2.99 -16.50 9.88
CA LEU A 314 3.68 -15.58 10.79
C LEU A 314 3.29 -14.12 10.52
N LEU A 315 3.24 -13.72 9.25
CA LEU A 315 2.85 -12.37 8.86
C LEU A 315 1.39 -12.06 9.24
N HIS A 316 0.48 -13.02 9.10
CA HIS A 316 -0.90 -12.89 9.58
C HIS A 316 -0.98 -12.81 11.11
N ALA A 317 -0.17 -13.57 11.85
CA ALA A 317 -0.10 -13.47 13.30
C ALA A 317 0.41 -12.08 13.76
N VAL A 318 1.45 -11.56 13.10
CA VAL A 318 1.97 -10.19 13.35
C VAL A 318 0.90 -9.15 13.01
N ALA A 319 0.21 -9.30 11.88
CA ALA A 319 -0.87 -8.42 11.48
C ALA A 319 -2.01 -8.40 12.51
N ALA A 320 -2.45 -9.57 12.99
CA ALA A 320 -3.47 -9.68 14.02
C ALA A 320 -3.06 -8.96 15.31
N GLU A 321 -1.84 -9.20 15.77
CA GLU A 321 -1.34 -8.58 17.01
C GLU A 321 -1.21 -7.05 16.87
N ALA A 322 -0.57 -6.58 15.81
CA ALA A 322 -0.32 -5.16 15.59
C ALA A 322 -1.63 -4.39 15.32
N THR A 323 -2.53 -4.95 14.50
CA THR A 323 -3.83 -4.33 14.22
C THR A 323 -4.69 -4.27 15.49
N HIS A 324 -4.72 -5.35 16.29
CA HIS A 324 -5.44 -5.33 17.57
C HIS A 324 -4.84 -4.35 18.57
N ARG A 325 -3.51 -4.24 18.67
CA ARG A 325 -2.89 -3.22 19.55
C ARG A 325 -3.29 -1.80 19.15
N ALA A 326 -3.47 -1.54 17.86
CA ALA A 326 -3.86 -0.23 17.35
C ALA A 326 -5.37 0.03 17.46
N LEU A 327 -6.21 -0.96 17.16
CA LEU A 327 -7.66 -0.80 17.01
C LEU A 327 -8.49 -1.39 18.15
N GLY A 328 -7.96 -2.39 18.84
CA GLY A 328 -8.65 -3.18 19.85
C GLY A 328 -9.10 -2.36 21.05
N GLU A 329 -10.18 -2.83 21.66
CA GLU A 329 -10.82 -2.17 22.80
C GLU A 329 -10.50 -2.84 24.13
N LEU A 330 -9.71 -3.93 24.13
CA LEU A 330 -9.04 -4.43 25.32
C LEU A 330 -8.14 -3.34 25.89
N LYS A 331 -8.77 -2.46 26.67
CA LYS A 331 -8.13 -1.70 27.71
C LYS A 331 -7.50 -2.76 28.59
N GLN A 332 -6.21 -2.60 28.83
CA GLN A 332 -5.61 -3.28 29.95
C GLN A 332 -6.53 -3.06 31.15
N GLU A 333 -6.76 -4.07 31.98
CA GLU A 333 -7.26 -3.83 33.36
C GLU A 333 -6.31 -2.93 34.19
N ARG A 334 -5.28 -2.33 33.55
CA ARG A 334 -4.25 -1.44 34.08
C ARG A 334 -4.78 -0.03 34.32
N ASP A 335 -5.73 0.08 35.25
CA ASP A 335 -5.79 1.24 36.16
C ASP A 335 -5.25 0.89 37.56
N ILE A 336 -4.54 -0.24 37.68
CA ILE A 336 -3.77 -0.54 38.87
C ILE A 336 -2.30 -0.51 38.48
N ASP A 337 -1.67 0.61 38.80
CA ASP A 337 -0.23 0.78 38.82
C ASP A 337 0.45 -0.41 39.58
N PRO A 338 1.61 -0.94 39.11
CA PRO A 338 2.25 -2.11 39.72
C PRO A 338 2.46 -1.99 41.23
N ASP A 339 2.80 -0.79 41.72
CA ASP A 339 2.98 -0.55 43.15
C ASP A 339 1.64 -0.60 43.89
N THR A 340 0.59 -0.06 43.28
CA THR A 340 -0.79 -0.15 43.77
C THR A 340 -1.29 -1.60 43.84
N PHE A 341 -0.93 -2.44 42.86
CA PHE A 341 -1.27 -3.86 42.89
C PHE A 341 -0.48 -4.59 43.97
N ALA A 342 0.83 -4.34 44.07
CA ALA A 342 1.68 -4.92 45.11
C ALA A 342 1.18 -4.53 46.51
N ASP A 343 0.73 -3.29 46.70
CA ASP A 343 0.09 -2.82 47.93
C ASP A 343 -1.21 -3.58 48.25
N ARG A 344 -2.12 -3.69 47.28
CA ARG A 344 -3.39 -4.43 47.44
C ARG A 344 -3.14 -5.90 47.76
N LYS A 345 -2.22 -6.55 47.05
CA LYS A 345 -1.82 -7.94 47.30
C LYS A 345 -1.22 -8.10 48.70
N ARG A 346 -0.35 -7.17 49.13
CA ARG A 346 0.22 -7.18 50.48
C ARG A 346 -0.86 -7.05 51.55
N ARG A 347 -1.82 -6.13 51.39
CA ARG A 347 -2.95 -5.96 52.32
C ARG A 347 -3.87 -7.18 52.36
N ALA A 348 -4.22 -7.74 51.20
CA ALA A 348 -5.03 -8.95 51.12
C ALA A 348 -4.33 -10.14 51.79
N ARG A 349 -3.01 -10.29 51.58
CA ARG A 349 -2.20 -11.33 52.21
C ARG A 349 -2.10 -11.17 53.73
N ALA A 350 -2.03 -9.93 54.22
CA ALA A 350 -2.01 -9.64 55.66
C ALA A 350 -3.36 -9.94 56.35
N ALA A 351 -4.47 -9.85 55.61
CA ALA A 351 -5.80 -10.17 56.13
C ALA A 351 -6.07 -11.69 56.26
N MET A 352 -5.26 -12.53 55.60
CA MET A 352 -5.38 -13.99 55.69
C MET A 352 -4.83 -14.52 57.02
N GLN A 353 -5.59 -15.39 57.68
CA GLN A 353 -5.31 -15.86 59.04
C GLN A 353 -4.40 -17.09 59.04
N THR A 354 -4.45 -17.91 57.99
CA THR A 354 -3.68 -19.14 57.88
C THR A 354 -2.59 -19.08 56.80
N LEU A 355 -1.61 -19.98 56.90
CA LEU A 355 -0.59 -20.17 55.86
C LEU A 355 -1.22 -20.67 54.55
N ASP A 356 -2.15 -21.61 54.63
CA ASP A 356 -2.83 -22.20 53.47
C ASP A 356 -3.62 -21.14 52.67
N GLU A 357 -4.30 -20.22 53.34
CA GLU A 357 -5.01 -19.10 52.68
C GLU A 357 -4.04 -18.13 52.00
N ARG A 358 -2.88 -17.85 52.62
CA ARG A 358 -1.85 -16.98 52.03
C ARG A 358 -1.23 -17.64 50.80
N GLU A 359 -0.92 -18.93 50.86
CA GLU A 359 -0.39 -19.69 49.72
C GLU A 359 -1.41 -19.87 48.60
N TRP A 360 -2.69 -20.04 48.94
CA TRP A 360 -3.78 -20.04 47.96
C TRP A 360 -3.89 -18.69 47.26
N LEU A 361 -3.87 -17.58 48.02
CA LEU A 361 -3.95 -16.23 47.48
C LEU A 361 -2.74 -15.89 46.60
N ASP A 362 -1.52 -16.22 47.06
CA ASP A 362 -0.29 -15.97 46.31
C ASP A 362 -0.25 -16.77 45.01
N ARG A 363 -0.82 -17.98 44.98
CA ARG A 363 -0.97 -18.81 43.78
C ARG A 363 -2.01 -18.25 42.81
N LYS A 364 -3.12 -17.72 43.33
CA LYS A 364 -4.18 -17.10 42.51
C LYS A 364 -3.74 -15.77 41.91
N LEU A 365 -3.10 -14.92 42.70
CA LEU A 365 -2.58 -13.62 42.29
C LEU A 365 -1.14 -13.69 41.77
N ARG A 366 -0.63 -14.88 41.39
CA ARG A 366 0.77 -15.06 40.99
C ARG A 366 1.07 -14.32 39.69
N ASN A 367 0.10 -14.32 38.79
CA ASN A 367 0.23 -13.76 37.47
C ASN A 367 -0.53 -12.44 37.33
N ASP A 368 -1.19 -11.94 38.37
CA ASP A 368 -2.00 -10.72 38.27
C ASP A 368 -1.20 -9.45 38.59
N PRO A 369 -1.52 -8.32 37.94
CA PRO A 369 -2.33 -8.26 36.71
C PRO A 369 -1.57 -8.91 35.56
N ARG A 370 -2.16 -9.92 34.91
CA ARG A 370 -1.47 -10.64 33.83
C ARG A 370 -1.40 -9.75 32.59
N PRO A 371 -0.24 -9.66 31.91
CA PRO A 371 -0.18 -8.97 30.64
C PRO A 371 -1.20 -9.56 29.67
N ILE A 372 -1.93 -8.70 28.93
CA ILE A 372 -2.78 -9.14 27.81
C ILE A 372 -1.92 -9.99 26.89
N THR A 373 -2.27 -11.27 26.78
CA THR A 373 -1.54 -12.23 25.97
C THR A 373 -1.97 -12.12 24.51
N PHE A 374 -1.19 -12.71 23.60
CA PHE A 374 -1.56 -12.79 22.19
C PHE A 374 -2.92 -13.49 22.00
N ARG A 375 -3.19 -14.58 22.74
CA ARG A 375 -4.48 -15.27 22.69
C ARG A 375 -5.65 -14.38 23.12
N ASP A 376 -5.48 -13.60 24.19
CA ASP A 376 -6.54 -12.67 24.64
C ASP A 376 -6.91 -11.68 23.52
N ARG A 377 -5.92 -11.21 22.76
CA ARG A 377 -6.14 -10.34 21.59
C ARG A 377 -6.90 -11.05 20.47
N LEU A 378 -6.54 -12.31 20.18
CA LEU A 378 -7.23 -13.10 19.15
C LEU A 378 -8.70 -13.33 19.50
N HIS A 379 -9.02 -13.60 20.77
CA HIS A 379 -10.41 -13.72 21.21
C HIS A 379 -11.18 -12.39 21.07
N ASP A 380 -10.56 -11.26 21.38
CA ASP A 380 -11.20 -9.94 21.22
C ASP A 380 -11.37 -9.53 19.76
N ILE A 381 -10.46 -9.94 18.87
CA ILE A 381 -10.67 -9.82 17.43
C ILE A 381 -11.94 -10.59 17.04
N VAL A 382 -12.06 -11.85 17.44
CA VAL A 382 -13.18 -12.72 17.06
C VAL A 382 -14.51 -12.22 17.66
N SER A 383 -14.52 -11.71 18.89
CA SER A 383 -15.73 -11.16 19.52
C SER A 383 -16.27 -9.91 18.82
N SER A 384 -15.41 -9.23 18.04
CA SER A 384 -15.79 -8.04 17.25
C SER A 384 -16.41 -8.39 15.88
N ILE A 385 -16.43 -9.69 15.51
CA ILE A 385 -16.92 -10.18 14.22
C ILE A 385 -18.35 -10.72 14.37
N ALA A 386 -19.17 -10.59 13.33
CA ALA A 386 -20.51 -11.18 13.30
C ALA A 386 -20.45 -12.70 13.56
N PRO A 387 -21.26 -13.25 14.49
CA PRO A 387 -21.23 -14.67 14.83
C PRO A 387 -21.42 -15.61 13.63
N GLU A 388 -22.26 -15.22 12.66
CA GLU A 388 -22.51 -15.98 11.44
C GLU A 388 -21.23 -16.11 10.60
N ALA A 389 -20.46 -15.02 10.48
CA ALA A 389 -19.18 -15.04 9.78
C ALA A 389 -18.14 -15.89 10.54
N VAL A 390 -18.08 -15.78 11.87
CA VAL A 390 -17.18 -16.60 12.70
C VAL A 390 -17.47 -18.10 12.49
N SER A 391 -18.74 -18.50 12.49
CA SER A 391 -19.12 -19.91 12.30
C SER A 391 -18.78 -20.50 10.94
N LEU A 392 -18.59 -19.65 9.91
CA LEU A 392 -18.13 -20.06 8.59
C LEU A 392 -16.60 -20.21 8.52
N ILE A 393 -15.87 -19.60 9.46
CA ILE A 393 -14.40 -19.57 9.47
C ILE A 393 -13.82 -20.56 10.49
N LEU A 394 -14.37 -20.59 11.70
CA LEU A 394 -13.82 -21.29 12.85
C LEU A 394 -14.85 -22.24 13.47
N THR A 395 -14.48 -23.50 13.67
CA THR A 395 -15.26 -24.46 14.45
C THR A 395 -15.00 -24.28 15.95
N ASP A 396 -13.73 -24.06 16.31
CA ASP A 396 -13.28 -23.82 17.68
C ASP A 396 -12.29 -22.64 17.73
N VAL A 397 -12.70 -21.55 18.40
CA VAL A 397 -11.91 -20.32 18.52
C VAL A 397 -10.66 -20.53 19.40
N ASP A 398 -10.77 -21.35 20.44
CA ASP A 398 -9.68 -21.63 21.37
C ASP A 398 -8.60 -22.51 20.74
N GLU A 399 -9.00 -23.50 19.94
CA GLU A 399 -8.08 -24.33 19.16
C GLU A 399 -7.32 -23.48 18.15
N TRP A 400 -8.01 -22.67 17.34
CA TRP A 400 -7.39 -21.75 16.39
C TRP A 400 -6.42 -20.77 17.06
N ALA A 401 -6.84 -20.12 18.16
CA ALA A 401 -5.99 -19.16 18.86
C ALA A 401 -4.75 -19.84 19.48
N THR A 402 -4.90 -21.09 19.93
CA THR A 402 -3.79 -21.89 20.44
C THR A 402 -2.82 -22.26 19.32
N ASP A 403 -3.32 -22.76 18.21
CA ASP A 403 -2.53 -23.20 17.05
C ASP A 403 -1.77 -22.02 16.43
N LEU A 404 -2.39 -20.85 16.31
CA LEU A 404 -1.73 -19.64 15.82
C LEU A 404 -0.64 -19.16 16.80
N ALA A 405 -0.90 -19.16 18.10
CA ALA A 405 0.08 -18.78 19.12
C ALA A 405 1.27 -19.76 19.16
N GLN A 406 1.00 -21.06 19.06
CA GLN A 406 2.03 -22.09 19.01
C GLN A 406 2.84 -21.98 17.71
N THR A 407 2.19 -21.77 16.57
CA THR A 407 2.87 -21.61 15.28
C THR A 407 3.78 -20.38 15.28
N ARG A 408 3.30 -19.24 15.80
CA ARG A 408 4.11 -18.01 15.96
C ARG A 408 5.35 -18.26 16.83
N ASN A 409 5.21 -18.99 17.93
CA ASN A 409 6.33 -19.27 18.85
C ASN A 409 7.22 -20.44 18.38
N GLY A 410 6.62 -21.39 17.67
CA GLY A 410 7.19 -22.68 17.27
C GLY A 410 7.97 -22.58 15.97
N LEU A 411 7.55 -21.77 14.99
CA LEU A 411 8.36 -21.50 13.79
C LEU A 411 9.69 -20.82 14.10
N ALA A 412 9.81 -20.17 15.26
CA ALA A 412 11.10 -19.68 15.77
C ALA A 412 12.02 -20.80 16.27
N HIS A 413 11.52 -22.03 16.50
CA HIS A 413 12.27 -23.11 17.18
C HIS A 413 12.12 -24.55 16.63
N ARG A 414 11.04 -24.97 15.92
CA ARG A 414 10.82 -26.28 15.26
C ARG A 414 9.71 -26.22 14.20
N ALA A 415 9.96 -26.69 12.98
CA ALA A 415 8.95 -26.87 11.93
C ALA A 415 8.56 -28.36 11.82
N ASP A 416 7.80 -28.86 12.81
CA ASP A 416 7.18 -30.19 12.74
C ASP A 416 5.65 -30.01 12.73
N GLY A 417 5.09 -29.84 11.54
CA GLY A 417 3.65 -29.77 11.30
C GLY A 417 3.35 -30.15 9.86
N SER A 418 2.24 -30.86 9.61
CA SER A 418 1.80 -31.17 8.25
C SER A 418 1.48 -29.87 7.52
N GLY A 419 2.12 -29.61 6.38
CA GLY A 419 1.97 -28.35 5.63
C GLY A 419 0.51 -28.00 5.28
N GLN A 420 -0.36 -29.01 5.22
CA GLN A 420 -1.80 -28.84 5.02
C GLN A 420 -2.48 -28.11 6.19
N ARG A 421 -2.24 -28.51 7.44
CA ARG A 421 -2.87 -27.87 8.60
C ARG A 421 -2.38 -26.44 8.79
N LEU A 422 -1.10 -26.19 8.49
CA LEU A 422 -0.55 -24.84 8.50
C LEU A 422 -1.18 -23.95 7.41
N HIS A 423 -1.50 -24.52 6.25
CA HIS A 423 -2.19 -23.83 5.18
C HIS A 423 -3.62 -23.47 5.56
N GLU A 424 -4.36 -24.41 6.16
CA GLU A 424 -5.71 -24.20 6.69
C GLU A 424 -5.70 -23.11 7.78
N LEU A 425 -4.74 -23.16 8.70
CA LEU A 425 -4.54 -22.12 9.72
C LEU A 425 -4.26 -20.74 9.09
N ALA A 426 -3.45 -20.68 8.03
CA ALA A 426 -3.15 -19.43 7.33
C ALA A 426 -4.40 -18.84 6.66
N GLN A 427 -5.20 -19.69 6.01
CA GLN A 427 -6.45 -19.32 5.35
C GLN A 427 -7.51 -18.85 6.36
N ALA A 428 -7.69 -19.58 7.45
CA ALA A 428 -8.61 -19.21 8.51
C ALA A 428 -8.22 -17.86 9.15
N THR A 429 -6.93 -17.67 9.42
CA THR A 429 -6.43 -16.41 9.99
C THR A 429 -6.61 -15.23 9.02
N ASP A 430 -6.40 -15.42 7.71
CA ASP A 430 -6.70 -14.41 6.69
C ASP A 430 -8.19 -14.05 6.67
N ALA A 431 -9.08 -15.04 6.75
CA ALA A 431 -10.52 -14.82 6.79
C ALA A 431 -10.97 -14.10 8.07
N VAL A 432 -10.41 -14.46 9.24
CA VAL A 432 -10.66 -13.74 10.50
C VAL A 432 -10.22 -12.28 10.38
N LEU A 433 -9.02 -12.01 9.87
CA LEU A 433 -8.53 -10.64 9.68
C LEU A 433 -9.38 -9.85 8.68
N THR A 434 -9.80 -10.50 7.58
CA THR A 434 -10.73 -9.91 6.62
C THR A 434 -12.02 -9.51 7.33
N ALA A 435 -12.69 -10.45 7.98
CA ALA A 435 -13.97 -10.21 8.65
C ALA A 435 -13.85 -9.16 9.76
N TYR A 436 -12.74 -9.16 10.50
CA TYR A 436 -12.43 -8.12 11.49
C TYR A 436 -12.34 -6.73 10.84
N LEU A 437 -11.56 -6.57 9.77
CA LEU A 437 -11.43 -5.28 9.08
C LEU A 437 -12.76 -4.83 8.47
N LEU A 438 -13.56 -5.73 7.90
CA LEU A 438 -14.90 -5.42 7.40
C LEU A 438 -15.84 -4.96 8.54
N ALA A 439 -15.80 -5.62 9.69
CA ALA A 439 -16.56 -5.20 10.88
C ALA A 439 -16.15 -3.81 11.35
N ARG A 440 -14.84 -3.51 11.36
CA ARG A 440 -14.30 -2.19 11.73
C ARG A 440 -14.62 -1.09 10.71
N LEU A 441 -14.90 -1.45 9.46
CA LEU A 441 -15.43 -0.54 8.44
C LEU A 441 -16.94 -0.27 8.59
N GLY A 442 -17.64 -1.01 9.47
CA GLY A 442 -19.08 -0.87 9.67
C GLY A 442 -19.93 -1.69 8.69
N LEU A 443 -19.33 -2.65 7.97
CA LEU A 443 -20.10 -3.55 7.10
C LEU A 443 -20.94 -4.52 7.92
N ASN A 444 -22.16 -4.78 7.45
CA ASN A 444 -23.12 -5.61 8.16
C ASN A 444 -22.72 -7.11 8.17
N ALA A 445 -23.41 -7.89 9.01
CA ALA A 445 -23.15 -9.31 9.18
C ALA A 445 -23.27 -10.12 7.87
N ALA A 446 -24.18 -9.75 6.96
CA ALA A 446 -24.36 -10.46 5.70
C ALA A 446 -23.14 -10.30 4.77
N VAL A 447 -22.55 -9.10 4.71
CA VAL A 447 -21.32 -8.86 3.94
C VAL A 447 -20.12 -9.56 4.57
N GLN A 448 -20.01 -9.55 5.90
CA GLN A 448 -18.97 -10.30 6.61
C GLN A 448 -19.08 -11.80 6.34
N ALA A 449 -20.29 -12.37 6.39
CA ALA A 449 -20.55 -13.78 6.10
C ALA A 449 -20.27 -14.14 4.64
N LYS A 450 -20.62 -13.27 3.68
CA LYS A 450 -20.27 -13.41 2.26
C LYS A 450 -18.76 -13.51 2.06
N ALA A 451 -18.00 -12.63 2.70
CA ALA A 451 -16.53 -12.66 2.63
C ALA A 451 -15.94 -13.91 3.29
N ALA A 452 -16.52 -14.36 4.41
CA ALA A 452 -16.12 -15.58 5.11
C ALA A 452 -16.39 -16.87 4.31
N GLY A 453 -17.50 -16.90 3.57
CA GLY A 453 -17.94 -18.06 2.78
C GLY A 453 -17.02 -18.45 1.60
N ALA A 454 -15.97 -17.66 1.33
CA ALA A 454 -14.92 -18.03 0.37
C ALA A 454 -14.05 -19.20 0.86
N LEU A 455 -14.04 -19.49 2.17
CA LEU A 455 -13.38 -20.69 2.70
C LEU A 455 -14.17 -21.95 2.32
N ARG A 456 -13.45 -22.97 1.83
CA ARG A 456 -14.07 -24.26 1.46
C ARG A 456 -14.59 -25.03 2.66
N GLN A 457 -13.91 -24.93 3.80
CA GLN A 457 -14.25 -25.58 5.06
C GLN A 457 -13.78 -24.68 6.22
N PRO A 458 -14.53 -24.62 7.33
CA PRO A 458 -14.08 -23.97 8.56
C PRO A 458 -12.89 -24.71 9.16
N TYR A 459 -12.04 -23.98 9.88
CA TYR A 459 -10.88 -24.51 10.60
C TYR A 459 -11.30 -25.29 11.86
#